data_AF-A0A3D5Y7J9-F1
#
_entry.id   AF-A0A3D5Y7J9-F1
#
_cell.length_a   1.000
_cell.length_b   1.000
_cell.length_c   1.000
_cell.angle_alpha   90.00
_cell.angle_beta   90.00
_cell.angle_gamma   90.00
#
_symmetry.space_group_name_H-M   'P 1'
#
loop_
_entity.id
_entity.type
_entity.pdbx_description
1 polymer ?
#
loop_
_entity_poly.entity_id
_entity_poly.type
_entity_poly.pdbx_seq_one_letter_code
_entity_poly.pdbx_strand_id
1 'polypeptide(L)'
;MQIHNLKRQHKNKKDRLVGRGGKHAKTSGRGGKGQTARAGNKRRPELRDIIKKLPKNRGYQFKSIRKPLVVKIDKVFSVEGKIETFSSLRKRLGIKGGKIIIKK
;
A
#
# COMPACT_ATOMS: atom_id res chain seq x y z
N MET A 1 3.02 37.40 13.24
CA MET A 1 2.21 37.01 12.06
C MET A 1 0.73 36.98 12.47
N GLN A 2 -0.18 37.50 11.66
CA GLN A 2 -1.64 37.48 11.93
C GLN A 2 -2.31 36.35 11.14
N ILE A 3 -3.45 35.84 11.63
CA ILE A 3 -4.13 34.66 11.06
C ILE A 3 -4.51 34.85 9.58
N HIS A 4 -4.96 36.05 9.19
CA HIS A 4 -5.35 36.34 7.80
C HIS A 4 -4.16 36.36 6.81
N ASN A 5 -2.93 36.38 7.32
CA ASN A 5 -1.71 36.32 6.49
C ASN A 5 -1.27 34.88 6.21
N LEU A 6 -1.86 33.88 6.86
CA LEU A 6 -1.55 32.47 6.64
C LEU A 6 -2.17 32.01 5.30
N LYS A 7 -1.34 31.84 4.28
CA LYS A 7 -1.72 31.24 2.99
C LYS A 7 -1.04 29.87 2.84
N ARG A 8 -1.81 28.90 2.35
CA ARG A 8 -1.27 27.56 2.03
C ARG A 8 -0.36 27.61 0.80
N GLN A 9 0.79 26.92 0.88
CA GLN A 9 1.71 26.75 -0.26
C GLN A 9 1.11 25.87 -1.36
N HIS A 10 0.38 24.81 -0.99
CA HIS A 10 -0.34 23.93 -1.92
C HIS A 10 -1.86 24.03 -1.73
N LYS A 11 -2.60 24.24 -2.83
CA LYS A 11 -4.07 24.34 -2.80
C LYS A 11 -4.71 22.96 -2.61
N ASN A 12 -5.72 22.89 -1.76
CA ASN A 12 -6.53 21.66 -1.64
C ASN A 12 -7.35 21.49 -2.91
N LYS A 13 -7.38 20.27 -3.43
CA LYS A 13 -8.26 19.90 -4.53
C LYS A 13 -9.71 19.88 -4.02
N LYS A 14 -10.62 20.53 -4.75
CA LYS A 14 -12.05 20.45 -4.49
C LYS A 14 -12.62 19.17 -5.13
N ASP A 15 -13.64 18.60 -4.49
CA ASP A 15 -14.37 17.47 -5.06
C ASP A 15 -15.15 17.88 -6.31
N ARG A 16 -15.38 16.89 -7.18
CA ARG A 16 -16.16 17.10 -8.40
C ARG A 16 -17.65 17.16 -8.06
N LEU A 17 -18.28 18.31 -8.32
CA LEU A 17 -19.73 18.44 -8.29
C LEU A 17 -20.34 17.82 -9.56
N VAL A 18 -21.33 16.95 -9.38
CA VAL A 18 -22.03 16.24 -10.46
C VAL A 18 -23.52 16.62 -10.39
N GLY A 19 -24.21 16.76 -11.52
CA GLY A 19 -25.62 17.18 -11.53
C GLY A 19 -25.86 18.66 -11.24
N ARG A 20 -24.87 19.53 -11.53
CA ARG A 20 -24.92 20.99 -11.33
C ARG A 20 -24.40 21.74 -12.56
N GLY A 21 -25.05 21.58 -13.71
CA GLY A 21 -24.65 22.25 -14.97
C GLY A 21 -23.36 21.70 -15.61
N GLY A 22 -23.08 22.09 -16.86
CA GLY A 22 -21.88 21.71 -17.60
C GLY A 22 -21.79 20.23 -18.04
N LYS A 23 -20.56 19.73 -18.20
CA LYS A 23 -20.21 18.42 -18.81
C LYS A 23 -20.87 17.21 -18.15
N HIS A 24 -21.15 17.26 -16.84
CA HIS A 24 -21.72 16.15 -16.07
C HIS A 24 -23.06 16.53 -15.41
N ALA A 25 -23.86 17.35 -16.08
CA ALA A 25 -25.17 17.80 -15.59
C ALA A 25 -26.24 16.69 -15.70
N LYS A 26 -26.90 16.61 -16.85
CA LYS A 26 -28.13 15.81 -17.06
C LYS A 26 -27.92 14.32 -16.86
N THR A 27 -26.77 13.78 -17.27
CA THR A 27 -26.48 12.35 -17.24
C THR A 27 -25.44 11.95 -16.22
N SER A 28 -24.87 12.91 -15.48
CA SER A 28 -23.81 12.65 -14.51
C SER A 28 -22.61 11.87 -15.08
N GLY A 29 -22.40 11.92 -16.40
CA GLY A 29 -21.37 11.13 -17.11
C GLY A 29 -21.70 9.65 -17.30
N ARG A 30 -22.92 9.20 -17.00
CA ARG A 30 -23.37 7.80 -17.14
C ARG A 30 -23.99 7.48 -18.51
N GLY A 31 -24.17 8.50 -19.35
CA GLY A 31 -24.84 8.37 -20.66
C GLY A 31 -26.36 8.41 -20.54
N GLY A 32 -27.05 7.82 -21.53
CA GLY A 32 -28.51 7.83 -21.65
C GLY A 32 -29.22 6.80 -20.77
N LYS A 33 -30.26 6.18 -21.34
CA LYS A 33 -31.06 5.14 -20.65
C LYS A 33 -30.35 3.78 -20.79
N GLY A 34 -30.39 2.97 -19.73
CA GLY A 34 -29.83 1.61 -19.73
C GLY A 34 -29.57 1.12 -18.30
N GLN A 35 -29.25 -0.16 -18.14
CA GLN A 35 -28.95 -0.73 -16.81
C GLN A 35 -27.80 0.02 -16.12
N THR A 36 -26.79 0.45 -16.87
CA THR A 36 -25.62 1.23 -16.40
C THR A 36 -25.96 2.57 -15.76
N ALA A 37 -27.03 3.21 -16.21
CA ALA A 37 -27.46 4.53 -15.73
C ALA A 37 -28.43 4.46 -14.56
N ARG A 38 -28.99 3.28 -14.22
CA ARG A 38 -29.93 3.12 -13.10
C ARG A 38 -29.22 3.11 -11.75
N ALA A 39 -29.92 3.59 -10.72
CA ALA A 39 -29.48 3.46 -9.33
C ALA A 39 -29.37 1.99 -8.94
N GLY A 40 -28.46 1.67 -8.03
CA GLY A 40 -28.26 0.29 -7.56
C GLY A 40 -27.57 -0.66 -8.54
N ASN A 41 -27.21 -0.20 -9.75
CA ASN A 41 -26.51 -1.06 -10.69
C ASN A 41 -25.05 -1.32 -10.26
N LYS A 42 -24.86 -2.43 -9.56
CA LYS A 42 -23.55 -2.98 -9.17
C LYS A 42 -23.35 -4.29 -9.92
N ARG A 43 -22.88 -4.20 -11.17
CA ARG A 43 -22.55 -5.39 -11.96
C ARG A 43 -21.42 -6.16 -11.29
N ARG A 44 -21.56 -7.48 -11.27
CA ARG A 44 -20.54 -8.40 -10.82
C ARG A 44 -19.27 -8.24 -11.68
N PRO A 45 -18.08 -8.07 -11.09
CA PRO A 45 -16.84 -8.06 -11.87
C PRO A 45 -16.59 -9.41 -12.53
N GLU A 46 -16.23 -9.42 -13.82
CA GLU A 46 -15.86 -10.61 -14.59
C GLU A 46 -14.71 -11.40 -13.93
N LEU A 47 -13.79 -10.66 -13.29
CA LEU A 47 -12.67 -11.22 -12.56
C LEU A 47 -13.11 -12.20 -11.45
N ARG A 48 -14.33 -12.08 -10.90
CA ARG A 48 -14.82 -13.04 -9.90
C ARG A 48 -14.99 -14.44 -10.49
N ASP A 49 -15.33 -14.56 -11.76
CA ASP A 49 -15.50 -15.86 -12.40
C ASP A 49 -14.15 -16.48 -12.78
N ILE A 50 -13.16 -15.63 -13.09
CA ILE A 50 -11.75 -16.06 -13.21
C ILE A 50 -11.24 -16.60 -11.87
N ILE A 51 -11.40 -15.86 -10.76
CA ILE A 51 -10.97 -16.29 -9.42
C ILE A 51 -11.62 -17.63 -9.04
N LYS A 52 -12.91 -17.79 -9.34
CA LYS A 52 -13.65 -19.01 -8.99
C LYS A 52 -13.15 -20.27 -9.68
N LYS A 53 -12.54 -20.14 -10.87
CA LYS A 53 -11.95 -21.28 -11.58
C LYS A 53 -10.64 -21.74 -10.94
N LEU A 54 -9.94 -20.86 -10.24
CA LEU A 54 -8.67 -21.18 -9.60
C LEU A 54 -8.90 -21.97 -8.30
N PRO A 55 -8.04 -22.95 -7.99
CA PRO A 55 -8.08 -23.60 -6.68
C PRO A 55 -7.76 -22.60 -5.57
N LYS A 56 -8.28 -22.84 -4.37
CA LYS A 56 -7.94 -22.02 -3.20
C LYS A 56 -6.46 -22.14 -2.89
N ASN A 57 -5.83 -21.03 -2.50
CA ASN A 57 -4.43 -21.05 -2.09
C ASN A 57 -4.24 -21.90 -0.82
N ARG A 58 -3.39 -22.92 -0.89
CA ARG A 58 -2.96 -23.68 0.29
C ARG A 58 -2.17 -22.77 1.22
N GLY A 59 -2.39 -22.86 2.54
CA GLY A 59 -1.72 -22.01 3.53
C GLY A 59 -2.24 -20.55 3.57
N TYR A 60 -3.39 -20.25 2.96
CA TYR A 60 -4.02 -18.94 3.08
C TYR A 60 -4.30 -18.60 4.55
N GLN A 61 -3.86 -17.41 4.99
CA GLN A 61 -3.87 -16.93 6.38
C GLN A 61 -2.99 -17.70 7.39
N PHE A 62 -2.13 -18.62 6.95
CA PHE A 62 -1.16 -19.24 7.85
C PHE A 62 -0.08 -18.21 8.27
N LYS A 63 0.03 -17.95 9.58
CA LYS A 63 1.14 -17.16 10.15
C LYS A 63 2.40 -18.01 10.17
N SER A 64 3.08 -18.13 9.03
CA SER A 64 4.32 -18.91 8.93
C SER A 64 5.38 -18.37 9.88
N ILE A 65 6.05 -19.27 10.62
CA ILE A 65 7.22 -18.92 11.41
C ILE A 65 8.29 -18.37 10.46
N ARG A 66 8.58 -17.07 10.58
CA ARG A 66 9.64 -16.43 9.80
C ARG A 66 10.99 -16.94 10.30
N LYS A 67 11.70 -17.70 9.47
CA LYS A 67 13.07 -18.13 9.77
C LYS A 67 13.95 -16.88 9.99
N PRO A 68 14.79 -16.88 11.04
CA PRO A 68 15.69 -15.76 11.29
C PRO A 68 16.70 -15.61 10.15
N LEU A 69 17.12 -14.39 9.89
CA LEU A 69 18.19 -14.12 8.94
C LEU A 69 19.52 -14.48 9.59
N VAL A 70 20.27 -15.39 8.96
CA VAL A 70 21.59 -15.80 9.43
C VAL A 70 22.65 -14.91 8.79
N VAL A 71 23.41 -14.20 9.62
CA VAL A 71 24.55 -13.36 9.19
C VAL A 71 25.84 -14.03 9.65
N LYS A 72 26.80 -14.20 8.73
CA LYS A 72 28.14 -14.71 9.02
C LYS A 72 28.97 -13.66 9.76
N ILE A 73 29.92 -14.11 10.58
CA ILE A 73 30.77 -13.23 11.39
C ILE A 73 31.59 -12.26 10.53
N ASP A 74 32.05 -12.68 9.35
CA ASP A 74 32.86 -11.86 8.42
C ASP A 74 32.18 -10.56 7.98
N LYS A 75 30.84 -10.54 8.00
CA LYS A 75 30.05 -9.38 7.57
C LYS A 75 29.73 -8.45 8.73
N VAL A 76 30.11 -8.80 9.95
CA VAL A 76 29.90 -8.00 11.16
C VAL A 76 31.20 -7.28 11.49
N PHE A 77 31.16 -5.95 11.54
CA PHE A 77 32.33 -5.18 11.97
C PHE A 77 32.34 -4.97 13.47
N SER A 78 33.52 -4.71 14.01
CA SER A 78 33.71 -4.22 15.38
C SER A 78 34.06 -2.74 15.31
N VAL A 79 33.25 -1.90 15.95
CA VAL A 79 33.55 -0.47 16.13
C VAL A 79 33.95 -0.30 17.59
N GLU A 80 35.17 0.18 17.84
CA GLU A 80 35.68 0.49 19.20
C GLU A 80 35.64 -0.72 20.17
N GLY A 81 36.02 -1.91 19.69
CA GLY A 81 36.04 -3.13 20.51
C GLY A 81 34.66 -3.72 20.83
N LYS A 82 33.58 -3.13 20.31
CA LYS A 82 32.20 -3.64 20.43
C LYS A 82 31.66 -4.07 19.07
N ILE A 83 30.87 -5.13 19.08
CA ILE A 83 30.16 -5.61 17.89
C ILE A 83 29.18 -4.53 17.41
N GLU A 84 29.11 -4.31 16.09
CA GLU A 84 28.14 -3.40 15.45
C GLU A 84 26.72 -3.59 15.99
N THR A 85 26.00 -2.48 16.23
CA THR A 85 24.57 -2.55 16.59
C THR A 85 23.72 -3.14 15.47
N PHE A 86 22.64 -3.85 15.81
CA PHE A 86 21.72 -4.41 14.80
C PHE A 86 21.06 -3.34 13.90
N SER A 87 21.00 -2.09 14.35
CA SER A 87 20.47 -0.98 13.54
C SER A 87 21.45 -0.57 12.44
N SER A 88 22.72 -0.36 12.79
CA SER A 88 23.77 -0.02 11.83
C SER A 88 23.99 -1.15 10.81
N LEU A 89 24.00 -2.41 11.28
CA LEU A 89 24.11 -3.59 10.42
C LEU A 89 22.97 -3.67 9.41
N ARG A 90 21.71 -3.41 9.82
CA ARG A 90 20.55 -3.40 8.91
C ARG A 90 20.65 -2.32 7.85
N LYS A 91 21.06 -1.11 8.23
CA LYS A 91 21.19 0.02 7.30
C LYS A 91 22.27 -0.22 6.26
N ARG A 92 23.42 -0.76 6.66
CA ARG A 92 24.55 -1.08 5.77
C ARG A 92 24.24 -2.23 4.81
N LEU A 93 23.64 -3.31 5.30
CA LEU A 93 23.35 -4.50 4.49
C LEU A 93 21.96 -4.45 3.80
N GLY A 94 21.19 -3.38 3.97
CA GLY A 94 19.85 -3.24 3.36
C GLY A 94 18.81 -4.23 3.88
N ILE A 95 19.01 -4.81 5.06
CA ILE A 95 18.15 -5.85 5.63
C ILE A 95 16.88 -5.23 6.21
N LYS A 96 15.71 -5.67 5.74
CA LYS A 96 14.40 -5.22 6.23
C LYS A 96 13.72 -6.28 7.09
N GLY A 97 13.44 -5.92 8.35
CA GLY A 97 12.69 -6.76 9.30
C GLY A 97 13.39 -8.08 9.67
N GLY A 98 12.69 -8.92 10.42
CA GLY A 98 13.17 -10.25 10.83
C GLY A 98 14.15 -10.24 12.01
N LYS A 99 14.18 -11.38 12.73
CA LYS A 99 15.16 -11.66 13.79
C LYS A 99 16.50 -12.03 13.14
N ILE A 100 17.58 -11.40 13.56
CA ILE A 100 18.93 -11.68 13.05
C ILE A 100 19.62 -12.63 14.03
N ILE A 101 20.27 -13.67 13.49
CA ILE A 101 21.16 -14.54 14.25
C ILE A 101 22.55 -14.43 13.62
N ILE A 102 23.54 -14.07 14.44
CA ILE A 102 24.95 -14.09 14.04
C ILE A 102 25.44 -15.50 14.30
N LYS A 103 25.88 -16.20 13.25
CA LYS A 103 26.46 -17.53 13.36
C LYS A 103 27.98 -17.39 13.27
N LYS A 104 28.68 -18.10 14.17
CA LYS A 104 30.14 -18.29 14.08
C LYS A 104 30.50 -18.94 12.76
#